data_AF-A0AAE4L250-F1
#
_entry.id   AF-A0AAE4L250-F1
#
_cell.length_a   1.000
_cell.length_b   1.000
_cell.length_c   1.000
_cell.angle_alpha   90.00
_cell.angle_beta   90.00
_cell.angle_gamma   90.00
#
_symmetry.space_group_name_H-M   'P 1'
#
loop_
_entity.id
_entity.type
_entity.pdbx_description
1 polymer ?
#
loop_
_entity_poly.entity_id
_entity_poly.type
_entity_poly.pdbx_seq_one_letter_code
_entity_poly.pdbx_strand_id
1 'polypeptide(L)'
;MDFAKSDFDYYERTIRIMYQNYYWKRIVISGIAGSIILIYSAIFQDHLLLNGLLLLAIAGLSMYLFFQKQKFPEVYQAFLAENQPEVQIHQIQEAEYSYNVLADETIQINKKGVRNLPSNNRQYTMMVGFSKAVFSREPLQIIYYDMLELTYEEKFRLKRNGHNALPRFLRRFTWSNLKASAGNAVSFILGNLFLLFILWRLLRYVWSFLRMFF
;
A
#
# COMPACT_ATOMS: atom_id res chain seq x y z
N MET A 1 -3.17 -32.95 -8.71
CA MET A 1 -3.26 -31.68 -9.46
C MET A 1 -2.61 -30.61 -8.62
N ASP A 2 -1.69 -29.83 -9.19
CA ASP A 2 -1.11 -28.67 -8.52
C ASP A 2 -2.22 -27.61 -8.33
N PHE A 3 -2.73 -27.50 -7.09
CA PHE A 3 -3.84 -26.60 -6.78
C PHE A 3 -3.40 -25.14 -6.89
N ALA A 4 -2.12 -24.83 -6.68
CA ALA A 4 -1.59 -23.47 -6.81
C ALA A 4 -1.74 -22.97 -8.24
N LYS A 5 -1.37 -23.79 -9.23
CA LYS A 5 -1.55 -23.44 -10.64
C LYS A 5 -3.02 -23.12 -10.98
N SER A 6 -3.94 -23.97 -10.52
CA SER A 6 -5.38 -23.79 -10.75
C SER A 6 -5.91 -22.50 -10.11
N ASP A 7 -5.46 -22.19 -8.88
CA ASP A 7 -5.87 -20.98 -8.17
C ASP A 7 -5.34 -19.73 -8.86
N PHE A 8 -4.07 -19.73 -9.26
CA PHE A 8 -3.46 -18.61 -9.99
C PHE A 8 -4.15 -18.41 -11.35
N ASP A 9 -4.41 -19.46 -12.12
CA ASP A 9 -5.12 -19.30 -13.40
C ASP A 9 -6.54 -18.74 -13.19
N TYR A 10 -7.25 -19.20 -12.16
CA TYR A 10 -8.61 -18.73 -11.86
C TYR A 10 -8.66 -17.29 -11.36
N TYR A 11 -7.73 -16.89 -10.49
CA TYR A 11 -7.75 -15.59 -9.82
C TYR A 11 -6.93 -14.50 -10.51
N GLU A 12 -6.23 -14.80 -11.60
CA GLU A 12 -5.36 -13.86 -12.31
C GLU A 12 -6.05 -12.51 -12.58
N ARG A 13 -7.27 -12.53 -13.13
CA ARG A 13 -8.04 -11.32 -13.43
C ARG A 13 -8.30 -10.48 -12.18
N THR A 14 -8.66 -11.12 -11.07
CA THR A 14 -8.96 -10.45 -9.81
C THR A 14 -7.71 -9.76 -9.25
N ILE A 15 -6.59 -10.49 -9.23
CA ILE A 15 -5.30 -10.01 -8.73
C ILE A 15 -4.77 -8.89 -9.62
N ARG A 16 -4.91 -9.02 -10.95
CA ARG A 16 -4.57 -7.98 -11.93
C ARG A 16 -5.33 -6.69 -11.69
N ILE A 17 -6.65 -6.75 -11.49
CA ILE A 17 -7.48 -5.58 -11.20
C ILE A 17 -7.06 -4.93 -9.88
N MET A 18 -6.77 -5.72 -8.85
CA MET A 18 -6.26 -5.20 -7.58
C MET A 18 -4.94 -4.44 -7.77
N TYR A 19 -3.98 -5.05 -8.46
CA TYR A 19 -2.68 -4.47 -8.75
C TYR A 19 -2.80 -3.17 -9.55
N GLN A 20 -3.57 -3.17 -10.63
CA GLN A 20 -3.77 -1.99 -11.47
C GLN A 20 -4.46 -0.86 -10.70
N ASN A 21 -5.48 -1.17 -9.89
CA ASN A 21 -6.18 -0.18 -9.08
C ASN A 21 -5.28 0.45 -8.00
N TYR A 22 -4.32 -0.31 -7.46
CA TYR A 22 -3.34 0.20 -6.51
C TYR A 22 -2.51 1.35 -7.12
N TYR A 23 -1.95 1.13 -8.32
CA TYR A 23 -1.16 2.15 -9.00
C TYR A 23 -2.03 3.29 -9.56
N TRP A 24 -3.20 2.98 -10.11
CA TRP A 24 -4.13 4.00 -10.63
C TRP A 24 -4.52 5.02 -9.56
N LYS A 25 -4.82 4.58 -8.34
CA LYS A 25 -5.13 5.51 -7.23
C LYS A 25 -3.98 6.48 -6.97
N ARG A 26 -2.74 6.00 -6.98
CA ARG A 26 -1.53 6.83 -6.76
C ARG A 26 -1.28 7.79 -7.92
N ILE A 27 -1.49 7.34 -9.16
CA ILE A 27 -1.39 8.18 -10.37
C ILE A 27 -2.45 9.29 -10.31
N VAL A 28 -3.71 8.97 -9.98
CA VAL A 28 -4.79 9.97 -9.86
C VAL A 28 -4.48 11.00 -8.76
N ILE A 29 -4.02 10.56 -7.58
CA ILE A 29 -3.61 11.48 -6.51
C ILE A 29 -2.48 12.41 -6.98
N SER A 30 -1.48 11.86 -7.68
CA SER A 30 -0.37 12.63 -8.23
C SER A 30 -0.85 13.64 -9.28
N GLY A 31 -1.78 13.23 -10.15
CA GLY A 31 -2.41 14.09 -11.14
C GLY A 31 -3.19 15.25 -10.51
N ILE A 32 -4.00 14.98 -9.47
CA ILE A 32 -4.72 16.02 -8.72
C ILE A 32 -3.73 17.02 -8.10
N ALA A 33 -2.68 16.54 -7.45
CA ALA A 33 -1.64 17.39 -6.87
C ALA A 33 -0.96 18.27 -7.94
N GLY A 34 -0.61 17.69 -9.09
CA GLY A 34 -0.05 18.40 -10.23
C GLY A 34 -0.99 19.49 -10.76
N SER A 35 -2.28 19.17 -10.93
CA SER A 35 -3.28 20.13 -11.38
C SER A 35 -3.43 21.32 -10.43
N ILE A 36 -3.44 21.10 -9.11
CA ILE A 36 -3.49 22.18 -8.11
C ILE A 36 -2.29 23.11 -8.25
N ILE A 37 -1.08 22.55 -8.40
CA ILE A 37 0.16 23.34 -8.56
C ILE A 37 0.15 24.12 -9.87
N LEU A 38 -0.31 23.51 -10.97
CA LEU A 38 -0.42 24.16 -12.28
C LEU A 38 -1.38 25.35 -12.24
N ILE A 39 -2.60 25.14 -11.75
CA ILE A 39 -3.63 26.18 -11.67
C ILE A 39 -3.15 27.32 -10.76
N TYR A 40 -2.54 26.99 -9.61
CA TYR A 40 -1.97 27.99 -8.70
C TYR A 40 -0.88 28.82 -9.37
N SER A 41 0.06 28.16 -10.06
CA SER A 41 1.18 28.84 -10.73
C SER A 41 0.71 29.76 -11.85
N ALA A 42 -0.33 29.36 -12.59
CA ALA A 42 -0.90 30.17 -13.67
C ALA A 42 -1.56 31.47 -13.17
N ILE A 43 -2.21 31.41 -11.99
CA ILE A 43 -2.98 32.55 -11.44
C ILE A 43 -2.09 33.48 -10.62
N PHE A 44 -1.31 32.94 -9.69
CA PHE A 44 -0.55 33.75 -8.72
C PHE A 44 0.87 34.09 -9.19
N GLN A 45 1.43 33.33 -10.14
CA GLN A 45 2.80 33.51 -10.67
C GLN A 45 3.92 33.50 -9.60
N ASP A 46 3.61 33.05 -8.39
CA ASP A 46 4.54 32.94 -7.28
C ASP A 46 5.34 31.64 -7.32
N HIS A 47 6.62 31.71 -6.94
CA HIS A 47 7.51 30.55 -6.80
C HIS A 47 7.58 29.64 -8.04
N LEU A 48 7.53 30.21 -9.25
CA LEU A 48 7.47 29.47 -10.52
C LEU A 48 8.57 28.40 -10.68
N LEU A 49 9.81 28.72 -10.33
CA LEU A 49 10.92 27.76 -10.43
C LEU A 49 10.68 26.53 -9.55
N LEU A 50 10.30 26.74 -8.29
CA LEU A 50 10.00 25.65 -7.37
C LEU A 50 8.77 24.85 -7.80
N ASN A 51 7.73 25.52 -8.28
CA ASN A 51 6.53 24.84 -8.79
C ASN A 51 6.85 24.02 -10.04
N GLY A 52 7.71 24.54 -10.92
CA GLY A 52 8.23 23.80 -12.08
C GLY A 52 8.98 22.53 -11.66
N LEU A 53 9.89 22.64 -10.68
CA LEU A 53 10.60 21.47 -10.14
C LEU A 53 9.63 20.44 -9.51
N LEU A 54 8.63 20.89 -8.76
CA LEU A 54 7.61 20.01 -8.18
C LEU A 54 6.78 19.30 -9.25
N LEU A 55 6.41 20.00 -10.32
CA LEU A 55 5.68 19.41 -11.44
C LEU A 55 6.52 18.37 -12.18
N LEU A 56 7.80 18.64 -12.42
CA LEU A 56 8.72 17.65 -12.99
C LEU A 56 8.85 16.41 -12.09
N ALA A 57 8.98 16.59 -10.78
CA ALA A 57 9.02 15.49 -9.83
C ALA A 57 7.73 14.65 -9.82
N ILE A 58 6.56 15.31 -9.85
CA ILE A 58 5.25 14.65 -9.91
C ILE A 58 5.07 13.89 -11.23
N ALA A 59 5.51 14.47 -12.36
CA ALA A 59 5.47 13.83 -13.66
C ALA A 59 6.37 12.59 -13.70
N GLY A 60 7.61 12.69 -13.22
CA GLY A 60 8.52 11.56 -13.08
C GLY A 60 7.95 10.44 -12.20
N LEU A 61 7.37 10.80 -11.04
CA LEU A 61 6.72 9.84 -10.16
C LEU A 61 5.52 9.16 -10.84
N SER A 62 4.69 9.92 -11.55
CA SER A 62 3.51 9.39 -12.25
C SER A 62 3.91 8.41 -13.35
N MET A 63 4.98 8.74 -14.10
CA MET A 63 5.55 7.87 -15.13
C MET A 63 6.14 6.60 -14.52
N TYR A 64 6.89 6.71 -13.43
CA TYR A 64 7.39 5.55 -12.69
C TYR A 64 6.25 4.62 -12.22
N LEU A 65 5.19 5.18 -11.62
CA LEU A 65 4.01 4.41 -11.20
C LEU A 65 3.31 3.73 -12.37
N PHE A 66 3.27 4.39 -13.54
CA PHE A 66 2.70 3.83 -14.75
C PHE A 66 3.51 2.64 -15.27
N PHE A 67 4.84 2.72 -15.26
CA PHE A 67 5.69 1.58 -15.62
C PHE A 67 5.55 0.42 -14.63
N GLN A 68 5.55 0.70 -13.32
CA GLN A 68 5.35 -0.36 -12.32
C GLN A 68 3.99 -1.06 -12.46
N LYS A 69 2.94 -0.33 -12.85
CA LYS A 69 1.63 -0.91 -13.18
C LYS A 69 1.70 -1.94 -14.32
N GLN A 70 2.58 -1.74 -15.30
CA GLN A 70 2.70 -2.64 -16.46
C GLN A 70 3.44 -3.94 -16.12
N LYS A 71 4.28 -3.96 -15.09
CA LYS A 71 5.04 -5.14 -14.65
C LYS A 71 4.20 -6.23 -13.96
N PHE A 72 2.87 -6.13 -14.01
CA PHE A 72 2.01 -7.14 -13.41
C PHE A 72 2.35 -8.58 -13.85
N PRO A 73 2.56 -8.89 -15.15
CA PRO A 73 2.85 -10.25 -15.56
C PRO A 73 4.13 -10.80 -14.93
N GLU A 74 5.19 -9.99 -14.86
CA GLU A 74 6.48 -10.37 -14.27
C GLU A 74 6.34 -10.67 -12.77
N VAL A 75 5.70 -9.75 -12.04
CA VAL A 75 5.44 -9.91 -10.60
C VAL A 75 4.55 -11.12 -10.34
N TYR A 76 3.53 -11.32 -11.16
CA TYR A 76 2.60 -12.43 -11.02
C TYR A 76 3.27 -13.79 -11.24
N GLN A 77 4.10 -13.89 -12.27
CA GLN A 77 4.84 -15.11 -12.58
C GLN A 77 5.90 -15.42 -11.52
N ALA A 78 6.52 -14.41 -10.91
CA ALA A 78 7.43 -14.62 -9.79
C ALA A 78 6.74 -15.31 -8.59
N PHE A 79 5.54 -14.85 -8.21
CA PHE A 79 4.75 -15.47 -7.14
C PHE A 79 4.28 -16.89 -7.50
N LEU A 80 3.94 -17.14 -8.78
CA LEU A 80 3.59 -18.48 -9.22
C LEU A 80 4.78 -19.44 -9.13
N ALA A 81 5.96 -18.99 -9.58
CA ALA A 81 7.19 -19.78 -9.54
C ALA A 81 7.63 -20.09 -8.10
N GLU A 82 7.41 -19.18 -7.15
CA GLU A 82 7.72 -19.39 -5.73
C GLU A 82 6.83 -20.46 -5.07
N ASN A 83 5.62 -20.66 -5.59
CA ASN A 83 4.65 -21.63 -5.09
C ASN A 83 4.64 -22.94 -5.91
N GLN A 84 5.65 -23.16 -6.75
CA GLN A 84 5.83 -24.37 -7.54
C GLN A 84 7.22 -24.98 -7.35
N PRO A 85 7.36 -26.31 -7.26
CA PRO A 85 6.29 -27.33 -7.35
C PRO A 85 5.53 -27.55 -6.04
N GLU A 86 6.07 -27.09 -4.90
CA GLU A 86 5.45 -27.18 -3.58
C GLU A 86 4.96 -25.81 -3.14
N VAL A 87 3.74 -25.75 -2.63
CA VAL A 87 3.12 -24.50 -2.17
C VAL A 87 3.68 -24.12 -0.81
N GLN A 88 4.11 -22.86 -0.68
CA GLN A 88 4.58 -22.33 0.59
C GLN A 88 3.38 -21.90 1.45
N ILE A 89 3.13 -22.65 2.52
CA ILE A 89 2.08 -22.32 3.49
C ILE A 89 2.70 -21.51 4.61
N HIS A 90 2.20 -20.30 4.81
CA HIS A 90 2.70 -19.38 5.82
C HIS A 90 1.77 -19.31 7.02
N GLN A 91 2.34 -19.27 8.22
CA GLN A 91 1.60 -18.93 9.42
C GLN A 91 1.43 -17.42 9.52
N ILE A 92 0.17 -16.99 9.66
CA ILE A 92 -0.19 -15.58 9.70
C ILE A 92 -0.57 -15.20 11.13
N GLN A 93 0.00 -14.08 11.58
CA GLN A 93 -0.39 -13.38 12.78
C GLN A 93 -1.19 -12.12 12.43
N GLU A 94 -2.42 -12.04 12.92
CA GLU A 94 -3.29 -10.90 12.73
C GLU A 94 -2.99 -9.79 13.76
N ALA A 95 -2.55 -8.63 13.26
CA ALA A 95 -2.34 -7.39 14.02
C ALA A 95 -3.47 -6.38 13.75
N GLU A 96 -3.50 -5.22 14.42
CA GLU A 96 -4.64 -4.28 14.31
C GLU A 96 -4.89 -3.77 12.88
N TYR A 97 -3.82 -3.50 12.11
CA TYR A 97 -3.88 -2.97 10.74
C TYR A 97 -3.13 -3.80 9.70
N SER A 98 -2.54 -4.93 10.10
CA SER A 98 -1.81 -5.82 9.20
C SER A 98 -2.05 -7.29 9.49
N TYR A 99 -1.74 -8.10 8.50
CA TYR A 99 -1.40 -9.51 8.65
C TYR A 99 0.12 -9.61 8.55
N ASN A 100 0.76 -10.16 9.58
CA ASN A 100 2.19 -10.35 9.64
C ASN A 100 2.48 -11.83 9.37
N VAL A 101 3.48 -12.13 8.56
CA VAL A 101 3.94 -13.51 8.35
C VAL A 101 4.92 -13.85 9.48
N LEU A 102 4.66 -14.93 10.22
CA LEU A 102 5.52 -15.31 11.36
C LEU A 102 6.91 -15.79 10.91
N ALA A 103 6.97 -16.45 9.75
CA ALA A 103 8.23 -16.93 9.18
C ALA A 103 9.11 -15.78 8.64
N ASP A 104 8.52 -14.63 8.33
CA ASP A 104 9.21 -13.46 7.80
C ASP A 104 8.58 -12.18 8.35
N GLU A 105 9.16 -11.65 9.43
CA GLU A 105 8.70 -10.43 10.10
C GLU A 105 8.71 -9.18 9.19
N THR A 106 9.39 -9.25 8.03
CA THR A 106 9.43 -8.15 7.06
C THR A 106 8.17 -8.08 6.20
N ILE A 107 7.44 -9.19 6.07
CA ILE A 107 6.21 -9.26 5.27
C ILE A 107 5.02 -8.88 6.15
N GLN A 108 4.60 -7.63 5.98
CA GLN A 108 3.41 -7.08 6.64
C GLN A 108 2.41 -6.64 5.59
N ILE A 109 1.29 -7.34 5.50
CA ILE A 109 0.22 -7.05 4.54
C ILE A 109 -0.80 -6.13 5.21
N ASN A 110 -1.10 -5.00 4.58
CA ASN A 110 -2.13 -4.08 5.05
C ASN A 110 -3.52 -4.70 4.94
N LYS A 111 -4.29 -4.73 6.03
CA LYS A 111 -5.68 -5.23 5.99
C LYS A 111 -6.57 -4.48 5.00
N LYS A 112 -6.29 -3.20 4.76
CA LYS A 112 -7.07 -2.38 3.82
C LYS A 112 -6.78 -2.82 2.39
N GLY A 113 -7.79 -3.42 1.76
CA GLY A 113 -7.73 -3.84 0.36
C GLY A 113 -7.23 -5.27 0.15
N VAL A 114 -7.09 -6.06 1.22
CA VAL A 114 -6.85 -7.50 1.15
C VAL A 114 -8.08 -8.24 0.63
N ARG A 115 -7.83 -9.34 -0.08
CA ARG A 115 -8.81 -10.36 -0.46
C ARG A 115 -8.33 -11.72 0.02
N ASN A 116 -9.24 -12.45 0.66
CA ASN A 116 -9.07 -13.87 0.94
C ASN A 116 -9.78 -14.64 -0.17
N LEU A 117 -9.01 -15.38 -0.95
CA LEU A 117 -9.49 -16.13 -2.11
C LEU A 117 -9.44 -17.62 -1.75
N PRO A 118 -10.58 -18.32 -1.71
CA PRO A 118 -10.60 -19.75 -1.41
C PRO A 118 -9.72 -20.54 -2.37
N SER A 119 -8.84 -21.39 -1.84
CA SER A 119 -8.04 -22.27 -2.68
C SER A 119 -8.88 -23.46 -3.16
N ASN A 120 -8.51 -24.05 -4.30
CA ASN A 120 -9.01 -25.33 -4.75
C ASN A 120 -8.71 -26.45 -3.73
N ASN A 121 -7.62 -26.31 -2.96
CA ASN A 121 -7.45 -27.07 -1.73
C ASN A 121 -8.26 -26.41 -0.59
N ARG A 122 -9.36 -27.04 -0.18
CA ARG A 122 -10.30 -26.51 0.82
C ARG A 122 -9.68 -26.19 2.18
N GLN A 123 -8.50 -26.72 2.49
CA GLN A 123 -7.78 -26.42 3.72
C GLN A 123 -7.16 -25.02 3.70
N TYR A 124 -6.74 -24.54 2.53
CA TYR A 124 -5.94 -23.32 2.42
C TYR A 124 -6.73 -22.16 1.82
N THR A 125 -6.25 -20.96 2.12
CA THR A 125 -6.76 -19.71 1.56
C THR A 125 -5.60 -18.92 0.98
N MET A 126 -5.80 -18.36 -0.21
CA MET A 126 -4.85 -17.45 -0.84
C MET A 126 -5.19 -16.01 -0.42
N MET A 127 -4.37 -15.44 0.45
CA MET A 127 -4.41 -14.02 0.78
C MET A 127 -3.71 -13.22 -0.31
N VAL A 128 -4.42 -12.25 -0.88
CA VAL A 128 -3.86 -11.28 -1.81
C VAL A 128 -4.01 -9.89 -1.23
N GLY A 129 -2.90 -9.17 -1.11
CA GLY A 129 -2.89 -7.85 -0.51
C GLY A 129 -1.70 -7.01 -0.93
N PHE A 130 -1.53 -5.90 -0.21
CA PHE A 130 -0.39 -5.02 -0.42
C PHE A 130 0.41 -4.84 0.87
N SER A 131 1.72 -4.71 0.74
CA SER A 131 2.63 -4.36 1.82
C SER A 131 2.13 -3.09 2.55
N LYS A 132 2.24 -3.11 3.88
CA LYS A 132 1.95 -1.99 4.77
C LYS A 132 2.97 -0.86 4.61
N ALA A 133 4.17 -1.16 4.11
CA ALA A 133 5.19 -0.17 3.82
C ALA A 133 4.71 0.79 2.72
N VAL A 134 4.79 2.10 2.98
CA VAL A 134 4.31 3.14 2.06
C VAL A 134 5.12 3.14 0.75
N PHE A 135 6.41 2.84 0.85
CA PHE A 135 7.42 2.87 -0.21
C PHE A 135 8.03 1.48 -0.50
N SER A 136 7.19 0.44 -0.62
CA SER A 136 7.67 -0.86 -1.10
C SER A 136 7.97 -0.81 -2.60
N ARG A 137 9.09 -1.43 -3.03
CA ARG A 137 9.42 -1.62 -4.45
C ARG A 137 8.43 -2.60 -5.11
N GLU A 138 8.08 -3.65 -4.39
CA GLU A 138 7.12 -4.68 -4.79
C GLU A 138 6.02 -4.72 -3.73
N PRO A 139 4.92 -3.98 -3.96
CA PRO A 139 3.90 -3.83 -2.94
C PRO A 139 2.93 -5.01 -2.93
N LEU A 140 2.75 -5.76 -4.02
CA LEU A 140 1.83 -6.90 -4.06
C LEU A 140 2.38 -8.04 -3.20
N GLN A 141 1.50 -8.74 -2.50
CA GLN A 141 1.82 -9.93 -1.73
C GLN A 141 0.72 -10.97 -1.97
N ILE A 142 1.11 -12.21 -2.30
CA ILE A 142 0.23 -13.36 -2.51
C ILE A 142 0.73 -14.48 -1.60
N ILE A 143 -0.10 -14.93 -0.66
CA ILE A 143 0.33 -15.85 0.41
C ILE A 143 -0.73 -16.92 0.62
N TYR A 144 -0.32 -18.17 0.71
CA TYR A 144 -1.18 -19.25 1.20
C TYR A 144 -1.08 -19.41 2.70
N TYR A 145 -2.22 -19.63 3.36
CA TYR A 145 -2.29 -19.89 4.79
C TYR A 145 -3.52 -20.72 5.13
N ASP A 146 -3.48 -21.40 6.27
CA ASP A 146 -4.66 -22.01 6.87
C ASP A 146 -5.42 -20.96 7.70
N MET A 147 -6.68 -20.74 7.37
CA MET A 147 -7.52 -19.76 8.06
C MET A 147 -7.84 -20.18 9.50
N LEU A 148 -7.84 -21.49 9.79
CA LEU A 148 -8.10 -22.02 11.12
C LEU A 148 -6.88 -21.87 12.06
N GLU A 149 -5.69 -21.73 11.49
CA GLU A 149 -4.44 -21.54 12.24
C GLU A 149 -4.06 -20.05 12.43
N LEU A 150 -4.97 -19.13 12.13
CA LEU A 150 -4.76 -17.70 12.34
C LEU A 150 -4.49 -17.39 13.82
N THR A 151 -3.30 -16.87 14.11
CA THR A 151 -2.93 -16.38 15.44
C THR A 151 -3.16 -14.87 15.55
N TYR A 152 -3.32 -14.37 16.78
CA TYR A 152 -3.47 -12.93 17.03
C TYR A 152 -2.24 -12.38 17.73
N GLU A 153 -1.80 -11.18 17.35
CA GLU A 153 -0.80 -10.46 18.14
C GLU A 153 -1.36 -10.24 19.56
N GLU A 154 -0.61 -10.60 20.62
CA GLU A 154 -1.14 -10.61 21.99
C GLU A 154 -1.69 -9.26 22.43
N LYS A 155 -1.05 -8.16 22.03
CA LYS A 155 -1.51 -6.79 22.28
C LYS A 155 -2.82 -6.50 21.57
N PHE A 156 -3.02 -7.01 20.37
CA PHE A 156 -4.27 -6.90 19.64
C PHE A 156 -5.37 -7.76 20.28
N ARG A 157 -5.04 -8.98 20.73
CA ARG A 157 -5.96 -9.86 21.47
C ARG A 157 -6.47 -9.21 22.76
N LEU A 158 -5.56 -8.69 23.59
CA LEU A 158 -5.89 -8.00 24.84
C LEU A 158 -6.73 -6.72 24.60
N LYS A 159 -6.44 -5.99 23.52
CA LYS A 159 -7.14 -4.75 23.15
C LYS A 159 -8.52 -5.00 22.54
N ARG A 160 -8.70 -6.09 21.77
CA ARG A 160 -10.01 -6.56 21.29
C ARG A 160 -10.91 -6.96 22.45
N ASN A 161 -10.32 -7.48 23.53
CA ASN A 161 -11.00 -7.86 24.76
C ASN A 161 -11.25 -6.68 25.74
N GLY A 162 -11.09 -5.43 25.30
CA GLY A 162 -11.56 -4.26 26.04
C GLY A 162 -10.52 -3.53 26.89
N HIS A 163 -9.24 -3.91 26.84
CA HIS A 163 -8.18 -3.17 27.53
C HIS A 163 -7.53 -2.13 26.61
N ASN A 164 -7.75 -0.85 26.92
CA ASN A 164 -7.24 0.37 26.27
C ASN A 164 -8.00 0.89 25.04
N ALA A 165 -8.95 1.79 25.31
CA ALA A 165 -9.75 2.53 24.34
C ALA A 165 -9.03 3.79 23.82
N LEU A 166 -7.93 3.64 23.07
CA LEU A 166 -7.49 4.76 22.23
C LEU A 166 -8.58 5.07 21.18
N PRO A 167 -8.92 6.33 20.88
CA PRO A 167 -9.85 6.66 19.80
C PRO A 167 -9.37 6.15 18.44
N ARG A 168 -10.27 5.64 17.59
CA ARG A 168 -9.94 4.95 16.32
C ARG A 168 -9.04 5.78 15.38
N PHE A 169 -9.12 7.11 15.44
CA PHE A 169 -8.31 8.01 14.61
C PHE A 169 -6.87 8.15 15.12
N LEU A 170 -6.66 8.29 16.43
CA LEU A 170 -5.33 8.40 17.05
C LEU A 170 -4.52 7.11 16.91
N ARG A 171 -5.20 5.97 16.77
CA ARG A 171 -4.54 4.66 16.61
C ARG A 171 -3.68 4.53 15.37
N ARG A 172 -3.98 5.28 14.30
CA ARG A 172 -3.15 5.31 13.09
C ARG A 172 -1.78 5.96 13.31
N PHE A 173 -1.65 6.75 14.39
CA PHE A 173 -0.44 7.50 14.74
C PHE A 173 0.35 6.86 15.89
N THR A 174 0.02 5.64 16.31
CA THR A 174 0.78 4.94 17.36
C THR A 174 2.17 4.57 16.87
N TRP A 175 3.15 4.59 17.78
CA TRP A 175 4.55 4.26 17.46
C TRP A 175 4.71 2.90 16.78
N SER A 176 3.94 1.90 17.21
CA SER A 176 3.93 0.57 16.58
C SER A 176 3.48 0.60 15.12
N ASN A 177 2.44 1.40 14.79
CA ASN A 177 1.94 1.51 13.42
C ASN A 177 2.86 2.34 12.53
N LEU A 178 3.46 3.40 13.08
CA LEU A 178 4.45 4.20 12.38
C LEU A 178 5.71 3.37 12.08
N LYS A 179 6.21 2.59 13.05
CA LYS A 179 7.34 1.67 12.85
C LYS A 179 7.03 0.60 11.79
N ALA A 180 5.82 0.03 11.81
CA ALA A 180 5.37 -0.95 10.83
C ALA A 180 5.19 -0.38 9.41
N SER A 181 4.97 0.93 9.27
CA SER A 181 4.92 1.64 7.98
C SER A 181 6.29 2.18 7.55
N ALA A 182 7.23 2.28 8.48
CA ALA A 182 8.62 2.65 8.28
C ALA A 182 9.41 1.41 7.87
N GLY A 183 9.48 1.14 6.57
CA GLY A 183 10.43 0.16 6.02
C GLY A 183 11.87 0.67 6.18
N ASN A 184 12.55 0.97 5.08
CA ASN A 184 13.89 1.58 5.14
C ASN A 184 13.80 2.98 5.75
N ALA A 185 14.43 3.20 6.92
CA ALA A 185 14.29 4.41 7.71
C ALA A 185 14.62 5.69 6.92
N VAL A 186 15.62 5.62 6.03
CA VAL A 186 16.05 6.77 5.22
C VAL A 186 15.01 7.11 4.14
N SER A 187 14.49 6.11 3.42
CA SER A 187 13.46 6.34 2.40
C SER A 187 12.13 6.74 3.03
N PHE A 188 11.84 6.26 4.24
CA PHE A 188 10.68 6.66 5.01
C PHE A 188 10.78 8.13 5.45
N ILE A 189 11.90 8.57 6.01
CA ILE A 189 12.08 9.96 6.46
C ILE A 189 12.03 10.91 5.26
N LEU A 190 12.83 10.67 4.22
CA LEU A 190 12.87 11.54 3.04
C LEU A 190 11.54 11.55 2.28
N GLY A 191 10.94 10.37 2.08
CA GLY A 191 9.66 10.25 1.40
C GLY A 191 8.52 10.91 2.18
N ASN A 192 8.50 10.78 3.51
CA ASN A 192 7.47 11.38 4.34
C ASN A 192 7.67 12.91 4.45
N LEU A 193 8.90 13.40 4.60
CA LEU A 193 9.19 14.84 4.56
C LEU A 193 8.78 15.46 3.22
N PHE A 194 9.07 14.78 2.11
CA PHE A 194 8.66 15.23 0.79
C PHE A 194 7.12 15.28 0.65
N LEU A 195 6.43 14.23 1.09
CA LEU A 195 4.96 14.20 1.08
C LEU A 195 4.35 15.28 1.99
N LEU A 196 4.91 15.50 3.18
CA LEU A 196 4.47 16.57 4.09
C LEU A 196 4.72 17.96 3.51
N PHE A 197 5.87 18.16 2.86
CA PHE A 197 6.18 19.41 2.17
C PHE A 197 5.19 19.70 1.04
N ILE A 198 4.91 18.70 0.19
CA ILE A 198 3.89 18.82 -0.87
C ILE A 198 2.52 19.09 -0.26
N LEU A 199 2.12 18.33 0.77
CA LEU A 199 0.82 18.49 1.40
C LEU A 199 0.66 19.90 1.99
N TRP A 200 1.65 20.41 2.70
CA TRP A 200 1.65 21.77 3.24
C TRP A 200 1.52 22.83 2.13
N ARG A 201 2.26 22.67 1.02
CA ARG A 201 2.14 23.53 -0.17
C ARG A 201 0.74 23.49 -0.77
N LEU A 202 0.17 22.29 -0.97
CA LEU A 202 -1.17 22.12 -1.52
C LEU A 202 -2.22 22.79 -0.63
N LEU A 203 -2.14 22.61 0.70
CA LEU A 203 -3.03 23.28 1.64
C LEU A 203 -2.93 24.81 1.56
N ARG A 204 -1.71 25.34 1.44
CA ARG A 204 -1.49 26.78 1.24
C ARG A 204 -2.08 27.28 -0.07
N TYR A 205 -1.94 26.53 -1.16
CA TYR A 205 -2.49 26.91 -2.47
C TYR A 205 -4.01 26.92 -2.46
N VAL A 206 -4.62 25.87 -1.89
CA VAL A 206 -6.08 25.80 -1.68
C VAL A 206 -6.55 26.97 -0.82
N TRP A 207 -5.82 27.31 0.25
CA TRP A 207 -6.16 28.45 1.10
C TRP A 207 -6.06 29.80 0.37
N SER A 208 -5.02 30.00 -0.45
CA SER A 208 -4.89 31.19 -1.30
C SER A 208 -6.05 31.30 -2.30
N PHE A 209 -6.51 30.20 -2.87
CA PHE A 209 -7.71 30.20 -3.70
C PHE A 209 -8.96 30.60 -2.93
N LEU A 210 -9.16 30.05 -1.73
CA LEU A 210 -10.33 30.41 -0.91
C LEU A 210 -10.36 31.91 -0.58
N ARG A 211 -9.21 32.52 -0.27
CA ARG A 211 -9.09 33.98 -0.05
C ARG A 211 -9.38 34.85 -1.27
N MET A 212 -9.46 34.27 -2.47
CA MET A 212 -9.86 35.03 -3.66
C MET A 212 -11.39 35.18 -3.72
N PHE A 213 -12.13 34.30 -3.06
CA PHE A 213 -13.60 34.26 -3.08
C PHE A 213 -14.24 34.86 -1.81
N PHE A 214 -13.47 35.10 -0.74
CA PHE A 214 -13.91 35.69 0.54
C PHE A 214 -13.01 36.86 0.91
#